data_AF-A0A915XXD0-F1
#
_entry.id   AF-A0A915XXD0-F1
#
_cell.length_a   1.000
_cell.length_b   1.000
_cell.length_c   1.000
_cell.angle_alpha   90.00
_cell.angle_beta   90.00
_cell.angle_gamma   90.00
#
_symmetry.space_group_name_H-M   'P 1'
#
loop_
_entity.id
_entity.type
_entity.pdbx_description
1 polymer ?
#
loop_
_entity_poly.entity_id
_entity_poly.type
_entity_poly.pdbx_seq_one_letter_code
_entity_poly.pdbx_strand_id
1 'polypeptide(L)'
;MGMIVWARTFAQGIRKGVWRAQTVGRIYWTRAQGIWRSLPETAREQIRHWRGTSVEFPIEEQRALLAEYYDRFEQLAELICDAAFAGEGAPFQEQYAQSRRWLLRAYPQIKPYLTAHLNCDPSDAEFGRRIAGRATDAMEALFIAESLDEVIRNDQGDLIGRLERARSALYRYSDYLREVISG
;
A
#
# COMPACT_ATOMS: atom_id res chain seq x y z
N MET A 1 -35.13 -40.22 -8.26
CA MET A 1 -34.36 -39.61 -9.37
C MET A 1 -34.36 -38.09 -9.20
N GLY A 2 -33.36 -37.51 -8.56
CA GLY A 2 -33.38 -36.07 -8.29
C GLY A 2 -32.18 -35.61 -7.48
N MET A 3 -30.99 -35.62 -8.10
CA MET A 3 -29.79 -34.91 -7.63
C MET A 3 -28.69 -34.84 -8.72
N ILE A 4 -28.72 -35.76 -9.70
CA ILE A 4 -27.69 -35.83 -10.76
C ILE A 4 -27.92 -34.79 -11.88
N VAL A 5 -29.15 -34.27 -12.03
CA VAL A 5 -29.48 -33.31 -13.10
C VAL A 5 -29.02 -31.88 -12.76
N TRP A 6 -28.96 -31.51 -11.47
CA TRP A 6 -28.59 -30.15 -11.04
C TRP A 6 -27.08 -29.86 -11.16
N ALA A 7 -26.24 -30.89 -11.03
CA ALA A 7 -24.79 -30.76 -11.18
C ALA A 7 -24.35 -30.49 -12.63
N ARG A 8 -25.14 -30.90 -13.63
CA ARG A 8 -24.79 -30.71 -15.05
C ARG A 8 -25.10 -29.30 -15.55
N THR A 9 -26.10 -28.62 -15.00
CA THR A 9 -26.49 -27.25 -15.38
C THR A 9 -25.56 -26.19 -14.77
N PHE A 10 -25.05 -26.40 -13.55
CA PHE A 10 -24.09 -25.47 -12.93
C PHE A 10 -22.71 -25.48 -13.61
N ALA A 11 -22.25 -26.64 -14.08
CA ALA A 11 -20.99 -26.78 -14.81
C ALA A 11 -21.01 -26.12 -16.20
N GLN A 12 -22.18 -25.98 -16.84
CA GLN A 12 -22.31 -25.28 -18.12
C GLN A 12 -22.43 -23.75 -17.97
N GLY A 13 -22.94 -23.24 -16.83
CA GLY A 13 -23.05 -21.80 -16.57
C GLY A 13 -21.69 -21.12 -16.30
N ILE A 14 -20.81 -21.77 -15.54
CA ILE A 14 -19.49 -21.22 -15.17
C ILE A 14 -18.56 -21.11 -16.39
N ARG A 15 -18.68 -22.03 -17.36
CA ARG A 15 -17.79 -22.08 -18.52
C ARG A 15 -17.99 -20.92 -19.52
N LYS A 16 -19.19 -20.32 -19.58
CA LYS A 16 -19.47 -19.14 -20.44
C LYS A 16 -19.09 -17.81 -19.80
N GLY A 17 -19.10 -17.70 -18.46
CA GLY A 17 -18.71 -16.47 -17.75
C GLY A 17 -17.20 -16.22 -17.74
N VAL A 18 -16.41 -17.28 -17.54
CA VAL A 18 -14.94 -17.20 -17.47
C VAL A 18 -14.32 -16.83 -18.82
N TRP A 19 -14.93 -17.25 -19.93
CA TRP A 19 -14.43 -16.91 -21.28
C TRP A 19 -14.63 -15.43 -21.66
N ARG A 20 -15.68 -14.75 -21.14
CA ARG A 20 -15.90 -13.32 -21.38
C ARG A 20 -14.99 -12.42 -20.54
N ALA A 21 -14.68 -12.82 -19.30
CA ALA A 21 -13.76 -12.08 -18.44
C ALA A 21 -12.31 -12.11 -18.97
N GLN A 22 -11.87 -13.26 -19.51
CA GLN A 22 -10.54 -13.39 -20.11
C GLN A 22 -10.37 -12.54 -21.38
N THR A 23 -11.43 -12.33 -22.17
CA THR A 23 -11.33 -11.51 -23.40
C THR A 23 -11.28 -10.01 -23.11
N VAL A 24 -12.03 -9.51 -22.13
CA VAL A 24 -11.98 -8.08 -21.76
C VAL A 24 -10.64 -7.70 -21.13
N GLY A 25 -10.08 -8.56 -20.26
CA GLY A 25 -8.75 -8.35 -19.69
C GLY A 25 -7.64 -8.30 -20.76
N ARG A 26 -7.73 -9.15 -21.79
CA ARG A 26 -6.76 -9.18 -22.90
C ARG A 26 -6.84 -7.96 -23.80
N ILE A 27 -8.05 -7.42 -24.03
CA ILE A 27 -8.25 -6.21 -24.84
C ILE A 27 -7.76 -4.96 -24.10
N TYR A 28 -7.97 -4.88 -22.78
CA TYR A 28 -7.40 -3.80 -21.97
C TYR A 28 -5.88 -3.87 -21.88
N TRP A 29 -5.30 -5.07 -21.73
CA TRP A 29 -3.85 -5.26 -21.70
C TRP A 29 -3.18 -4.92 -23.04
N THR A 30 -3.79 -5.31 -24.16
CA THR A 30 -3.23 -5.01 -25.51
C THR A 30 -3.38 -3.54 -25.89
N ARG A 31 -4.47 -2.85 -25.49
CA ARG A 31 -4.57 -1.39 -25.61
C ARG A 31 -3.58 -0.66 -24.71
N ALA A 32 -3.38 -1.12 -23.47
CA ALA A 32 -2.38 -0.55 -22.57
C ALA A 32 -0.95 -0.73 -23.10
N GLN A 33 -0.62 -1.89 -23.69
CA GLN A 33 0.68 -2.12 -24.36
C GLN A 33 0.85 -1.28 -25.64
N GLY A 34 -0.23 -1.06 -26.41
CA GLY A 34 -0.21 -0.20 -27.60
C GLY A 34 0.02 1.27 -27.24
N ILE A 35 -0.63 1.77 -26.18
CA ILE A 35 -0.40 3.10 -25.64
C ILE A 35 1.02 3.23 -25.09
N TRP A 36 1.53 2.23 -24.37
CA TRP A 36 2.93 2.22 -23.89
C TRP A 36 3.97 2.22 -25.02
N ARG A 37 3.69 1.51 -26.12
CA ARG A 37 4.59 1.44 -27.28
C ARG A 37 4.49 2.68 -28.19
N SER A 38 3.37 3.39 -28.18
CA SER A 38 3.14 4.61 -28.97
C SER A 38 3.46 5.91 -28.23
N LEU A 39 3.86 5.84 -26.94
CA LEU A 39 4.44 6.99 -26.26
C LEU A 39 5.72 7.41 -27.01
N PRO A 40 5.78 8.65 -27.51
CA PRO A 40 6.98 9.16 -28.18
C PRO A 40 8.18 9.07 -27.23
N GLU A 41 9.38 8.88 -27.76
CA GLU A 41 10.60 8.71 -26.94
C GLU A 41 10.79 9.87 -25.95
N THR A 42 10.35 11.07 -26.32
CA THR A 42 10.29 12.26 -25.47
C THR A 42 9.44 12.07 -24.20
N ALA A 43 8.33 11.32 -24.25
CA ALA A 43 7.50 11.05 -23.08
C ALA A 43 8.14 10.00 -22.15
N ARG A 44 8.85 9.02 -22.70
CA ARG A 44 9.61 8.05 -21.89
C ARG A 44 10.83 8.71 -21.25
N GLU A 45 11.52 9.57 -21.98
CA GLU A 45 12.62 10.37 -21.46
C GLU A 45 12.14 11.39 -20.43
N GLN A 46 10.99 12.02 -20.63
CA GLN A 46 10.35 12.86 -19.61
C GLN A 46 10.00 12.03 -18.37
N ILE A 47 9.31 10.89 -18.48
CA ILE A 47 9.01 10.04 -17.30
C ILE A 47 10.30 9.59 -16.60
N ARG A 48 11.38 9.34 -17.34
CA ARG A 48 12.70 8.97 -16.78
C ARG A 48 13.41 10.16 -16.13
N HIS A 49 13.28 11.34 -16.70
CA HIS A 49 13.79 12.60 -16.16
C HIS A 49 13.02 13.01 -14.89
N TRP A 50 11.69 12.82 -14.87
CA TRP A 50 10.83 13.07 -13.71
C TRP A 50 11.07 12.05 -12.57
N ARG A 51 11.60 10.86 -12.88
CA ARG A 51 12.10 9.93 -11.85
C ARG A 51 13.41 10.39 -11.19
N GLY A 52 14.13 11.35 -11.78
CA GLY A 52 15.36 11.92 -11.25
C GLY A 52 15.22 13.37 -10.77
N THR A 53 14.15 14.04 -11.16
CA THR A 53 13.81 15.40 -10.75
C THR A 53 12.45 15.34 -10.10
N SER A 54 12.41 14.98 -8.81
CA SER A 54 11.23 15.24 -7.99
C SER A 54 11.00 16.73 -8.03
N VAL A 55 9.93 17.18 -8.68
CA VAL A 55 9.38 18.50 -8.40
C VAL A 55 8.96 18.41 -6.94
N GLU A 56 9.82 18.89 -6.05
CA GLU A 56 9.50 18.92 -4.63
C GLU A 56 8.23 19.76 -4.48
N PHE A 57 7.24 19.21 -3.78
CA PHE A 57 6.06 19.98 -3.43
C PHE A 57 6.48 21.24 -2.65
N PRO A 58 5.81 22.37 -2.83
CA PRO A 58 5.92 23.50 -1.91
C PRO A 58 5.72 23.04 -0.45
N ILE A 59 6.40 23.70 0.49
CA ILE A 59 6.35 23.33 1.92
C ILE A 59 4.91 23.23 2.45
N GLU A 60 4.03 24.15 2.05
CA GLU A 60 2.62 24.11 2.47
C GLU A 60 1.85 22.90 1.91
N GLU A 61 2.16 22.47 0.69
CA GLU A 61 1.59 21.24 0.11
C GLU A 61 2.14 19.99 0.81
N GLN A 62 3.43 19.99 1.18
CA GLN A 62 4.03 18.93 2.00
C GLN A 62 3.34 18.82 3.37
N ARG A 63 3.01 19.95 4.03
CA ARG A 63 2.29 19.96 5.30
C ARG A 63 0.88 19.42 5.19
N ALA A 64 0.14 19.84 4.16
CA ALA A 64 -1.22 19.35 3.91
C ALA A 64 -1.21 17.83 3.65
N LEU A 65 -0.27 17.36 2.82
CA LEU A 65 -0.08 15.94 2.56
C LEU A 65 0.29 15.16 3.83
N LEU A 66 1.21 15.69 4.65
CA LEU A 66 1.63 15.08 5.90
C LEU A 66 0.48 14.99 6.91
N ALA A 67 -0.34 16.04 7.04
CA ALA A 67 -1.49 16.04 7.94
C ALA A 67 -2.52 14.98 7.54
N GLU A 68 -2.91 14.93 6.26
CA GLU A 68 -3.84 13.90 5.77
C GLU A 68 -3.26 12.49 5.94
N TYR A 69 -1.97 12.32 5.66
CA TYR A 69 -1.29 11.04 5.84
C TYR A 69 -1.23 10.61 7.31
N TYR A 70 -0.94 11.54 8.21
CA TYR A 70 -0.88 11.29 9.65
C TYR A 70 -2.24 10.81 10.20
N ASP A 71 -3.34 11.48 9.83
CA ASP A 71 -4.69 11.09 10.25
C ASP A 71 -5.04 9.67 9.79
N ARG A 72 -4.69 9.32 8.55
CA ARG A 72 -4.92 7.97 8.01
C ARG A 72 -4.01 6.92 8.62
N PHE A 73 -2.78 7.29 8.96
CA PHE A 73 -1.85 6.43 9.68
C PHE A 73 -2.37 6.10 11.08
N GLU A 74 -2.83 7.09 11.85
CA GLU A 74 -3.35 6.86 13.20
C GLU A 74 -4.59 5.96 13.19
N GLN A 75 -5.51 6.16 12.22
CA GLN A 75 -6.65 5.26 12.02
C GLN A 75 -6.23 3.81 11.75
N LEU A 76 -5.19 3.61 10.92
CA LEU A 76 -4.64 2.27 10.69
C LEU A 76 -3.98 1.71 11.95
N ALA A 77 -3.21 2.53 12.67
CA ALA A 77 -2.50 2.12 13.87
C ALA A 77 -3.47 1.64 14.96
N GLU A 78 -4.54 2.39 15.22
CA GLU A 78 -5.61 2.02 16.14
C GLU A 78 -6.26 0.69 15.72
N LEU A 79 -6.63 0.55 14.45
CA LEU A 79 -7.22 -0.68 13.92
C LEU A 79 -6.31 -1.91 14.09
N ILE A 80 -5.00 -1.75 13.83
CA ILE A 80 -4.01 -2.81 13.99
C ILE A 80 -3.87 -3.19 15.47
N CYS A 81 -3.85 -2.22 16.37
CA CYS A 81 -3.79 -2.44 17.81
C CYS A 81 -5.04 -3.18 18.32
N ASP A 82 -6.23 -2.75 17.90
CA ASP A 82 -7.50 -3.39 18.28
C ASP A 82 -7.55 -4.84 17.82
N ALA A 83 -7.14 -5.11 16.58
CA ALA A 83 -7.11 -6.46 16.05
C ALA A 83 -6.04 -7.33 16.71
N ALA A 84 -4.86 -6.77 17.00
CA ALA A 84 -3.81 -7.47 17.75
C ALA A 84 -4.24 -7.79 19.18
N PHE A 85 -4.96 -6.87 19.83
CA PHE A 85 -5.53 -7.08 21.17
C PHE A 85 -6.63 -8.14 21.17
N ALA A 86 -7.50 -8.14 20.17
CA ALA A 86 -8.52 -9.18 19.97
C ALA A 86 -7.93 -10.54 19.57
N GLY A 87 -6.70 -10.55 19.03
CA GLY A 87 -6.03 -11.75 18.52
C GLY A 87 -6.58 -12.26 17.18
N GLU A 88 -7.45 -11.48 16.52
CA GLU A 88 -8.06 -11.81 15.23
C GLU A 88 -8.24 -10.55 14.37
N GLY A 89 -7.92 -10.66 13.08
CA GLY A 89 -8.04 -9.58 12.10
C GLY A 89 -9.36 -9.58 11.32
N ALA A 90 -10.10 -10.70 11.31
CA ALA A 90 -11.30 -10.85 10.50
C ALA A 90 -12.38 -9.77 10.73
N PRO A 91 -12.71 -9.37 11.97
CA PRO A 91 -13.72 -8.31 12.21
C PRO A 91 -13.32 -6.94 11.66
N PHE A 92 -12.01 -6.71 11.52
CA PHE A 92 -11.41 -5.42 11.16
C PHE A 92 -10.94 -5.36 9.70
N GLN A 93 -11.05 -6.47 8.97
CA GLN A 93 -10.46 -6.65 7.63
C GLN A 93 -11.00 -5.66 6.59
N GLU A 94 -12.29 -5.31 6.64
CA GLU A 94 -12.87 -4.36 5.69
C GLU A 94 -12.27 -2.96 5.85
N GLN A 95 -12.17 -2.50 7.09
CA GLN A 95 -11.56 -1.21 7.44
C GLN A 95 -10.07 -1.21 7.07
N TYR A 96 -9.37 -2.31 7.36
CA TYR A 96 -7.98 -2.49 6.97
C TYR A 96 -7.79 -2.38 5.46
N ALA A 97 -8.62 -3.08 4.68
CA ALA A 97 -8.55 -3.04 3.22
C ALA A 97 -8.82 -1.63 2.66
N GLN A 98 -9.71 -0.86 3.29
CA GLN A 98 -9.96 0.54 2.93
C GLN A 98 -8.75 1.42 3.20
N SER A 99 -8.21 1.39 4.42
CA SER A 99 -7.02 2.15 4.83
C SER A 99 -5.81 1.78 3.98
N ARG A 100 -5.57 0.48 3.78
CA ARG A 100 -4.50 -0.05 2.93
C ARG A 100 -4.54 0.49 1.51
N ARG A 101 -5.71 0.50 0.85
CA ARG A 101 -5.84 1.03 -0.52
C ARG A 101 -5.50 2.52 -0.60
N TRP A 102 -5.79 3.27 0.45
CA TRP A 102 -5.43 4.68 0.50
C TRP A 102 -3.91 4.82 0.73
N LEU A 103 -3.37 4.15 1.74
CA LEU A 103 -1.94 4.21 2.10
C LEU A 103 -1.02 3.74 0.98
N LEU A 104 -1.35 2.67 0.26
CA LEU A 104 -0.56 2.22 -0.91
C LEU A 104 -0.48 3.26 -2.03
N ARG A 105 -1.47 4.14 -2.15
CA ARG A 105 -1.48 5.23 -3.14
C ARG A 105 -0.81 6.50 -2.63
N ALA A 106 -0.98 6.81 -1.34
CA ALA A 106 -0.43 8.01 -0.73
C ALA A 106 1.07 7.85 -0.39
N TYR A 107 1.48 6.67 0.08
CA TYR A 107 2.83 6.45 0.59
C TYR A 107 3.94 6.77 -0.41
N PRO A 108 3.86 6.39 -1.71
CA PRO A 108 4.88 6.78 -2.68
C PRO A 108 5.11 8.28 -2.82
N GLN A 109 4.12 9.11 -2.47
CA GLN A 109 4.22 10.57 -2.57
C GLN A 109 4.94 11.17 -1.36
N ILE A 110 4.74 10.60 -0.17
CA ILE A 110 5.36 11.10 1.07
C ILE A 110 6.69 10.42 1.41
N LYS A 111 6.91 9.19 0.89
CA LYS A 111 8.12 8.39 1.16
C LYS A 111 9.44 9.11 0.87
N PRO A 112 9.62 9.88 -0.22
CA PRO A 112 10.87 10.59 -0.48
C PRO A 112 11.25 11.53 0.68
N TYR A 113 10.25 12.16 1.30
CA TYR A 113 10.45 13.06 2.44
C TYR A 113 10.65 12.30 3.75
N LEU A 114 9.91 11.20 3.98
CA LEU A 114 10.04 10.41 5.21
C LEU A 114 11.31 9.56 5.28
N THR A 115 11.91 9.22 4.13
CA THR A 115 13.04 8.28 4.08
C THR A 115 14.22 8.73 4.95
N ALA A 116 14.50 10.03 5.00
CA ALA A 116 15.58 10.58 5.85
C ALA A 116 15.26 10.53 7.36
N HIS A 117 13.98 10.38 7.72
CA HIS A 117 13.50 10.38 9.11
C HIS A 117 13.14 8.99 9.63
N LEU A 118 13.09 7.98 8.76
CA LEU A 118 12.79 6.59 9.10
C LEU A 118 14.00 5.91 9.72
N ASN A 119 13.80 5.35 10.92
CA ASN A 119 14.74 4.41 11.51
C ASN A 119 14.58 3.05 10.82
N CYS A 120 15.63 2.59 10.13
CA CYS A 120 15.63 1.29 9.47
C CYS A 120 15.86 0.18 10.50
N ASP A 121 15.03 -0.86 10.46
CA ASP A 121 15.18 -2.07 11.25
C ASP A 121 15.17 -3.30 10.33
N PRO A 122 16.10 -4.27 10.48
CA PRO A 122 16.13 -5.48 9.67
C PRO A 122 14.82 -6.27 9.68
N SER A 123 14.09 -6.28 10.80
CA SER A 123 12.81 -6.98 10.95
C SER A 123 11.76 -6.50 9.94
N ASP A 124 11.72 -5.20 9.65
CA ASP A 124 10.78 -4.61 8.69
C ASP A 124 11.11 -5.04 7.26
N ALA A 125 12.40 -5.10 6.93
CA ALA A 125 12.86 -5.58 5.63
C ALA A 125 12.59 -7.08 5.45
N GLU A 126 12.76 -7.88 6.50
CA GLU A 126 12.47 -9.31 6.51
C GLU A 126 10.98 -9.60 6.42
N PHE A 127 10.14 -8.84 7.13
CA PHE A 127 8.69 -8.92 7.01
C PHE A 127 8.26 -8.69 5.55
N GLY A 128 8.71 -7.61 4.92
CA GLY A 128 8.43 -7.34 3.51
C GLY A 128 8.88 -8.45 2.57
N ARG A 129 10.08 -9.01 2.80
CA ARG A 129 10.59 -10.12 1.99
C ARG A 129 9.70 -11.35 2.08
N ARG A 130 9.19 -11.67 3.28
CA ARG A 130 8.28 -12.80 3.49
C ARG A 130 6.91 -12.58 2.85
N ILE A 131 6.36 -11.38 2.99
CA ILE A 131 4.97 -11.09 2.59
C ILE A 131 4.83 -10.68 1.12
N ALA A 132 5.75 -9.86 0.61
CA ALA A 132 5.65 -9.23 -0.71
C ALA A 132 6.85 -9.49 -1.62
N GLY A 133 7.81 -10.32 -1.19
CA GLY A 133 8.99 -10.67 -1.98
C GLY A 133 10.01 -9.53 -2.14
N ARG A 134 9.88 -8.44 -1.37
CA ARG A 134 10.81 -7.30 -1.41
C ARG A 134 11.00 -6.68 -0.04
N ALA A 135 12.15 -6.07 0.22
CA ALA A 135 12.35 -5.31 1.45
C ALA A 135 11.32 -4.16 1.57
N THR A 136 10.85 -3.94 2.78
CA THR A 136 9.98 -2.83 3.18
C THR A 136 10.63 -2.04 4.31
N ASP A 137 10.20 -0.81 4.49
CA ASP A 137 10.48 -0.01 5.68
C ASP A 137 9.38 -0.19 6.74
N ALA A 138 9.56 0.42 7.91
CA ALA A 138 8.61 0.32 9.03
C ALA A 138 7.19 0.78 8.66
N MET A 139 7.06 1.80 7.82
CA MET A 139 5.76 2.35 7.41
C MET A 139 5.06 1.38 6.46
N GLU A 140 5.76 0.95 5.42
CA GLU A 140 5.23 0.09 4.38
C GLU A 140 4.84 -1.29 4.90
N ALA A 141 5.61 -1.84 5.84
CA ALA A 141 5.34 -3.13 6.47
C ALA A 141 3.96 -3.21 7.16
N LEU A 142 3.37 -2.07 7.57
CA LEU A 142 2.05 -2.04 8.22
C LEU A 142 0.88 -2.32 7.26
N PHE A 143 1.05 -2.03 5.97
CA PHE A 143 -0.03 -2.15 4.99
C PHE A 143 0.36 -2.92 3.72
N ILE A 144 1.53 -3.56 3.70
CA ILE A 144 1.96 -4.34 2.54
C ILE A 144 1.17 -5.66 2.41
N ALA A 145 0.85 -6.31 3.53
CA ALA A 145 0.06 -7.54 3.58
C ALA A 145 -1.36 -7.31 3.04
N GLU A 146 -1.95 -8.32 2.39
CA GLU A 146 -3.31 -8.19 1.85
C GLU A 146 -4.37 -8.28 2.94
N SER A 147 -4.07 -9.05 3.99
CA SER A 147 -4.94 -9.24 5.15
C SER A 147 -4.32 -8.74 6.45
N LEU A 148 -5.17 -8.30 7.36
CA LEU A 148 -4.77 -7.90 8.71
C LEU A 148 -4.30 -9.11 9.52
N ASP A 149 -4.90 -10.28 9.30
CA ASP A 149 -4.44 -11.53 9.91
C ASP A 149 -3.00 -11.88 9.51
N GLU A 150 -2.56 -11.55 8.30
CA GLU A 150 -1.16 -11.73 7.91
C GLU A 150 -0.24 -10.77 8.65
N VAL A 151 -0.67 -9.51 8.86
CA VAL A 151 0.09 -8.55 9.68
C VAL A 151 0.29 -9.12 11.08
N ILE A 152 -0.80 -9.49 11.75
CA ILE A 152 -0.77 -9.95 13.15
C ILE A 152 0.02 -11.26 13.29
N ARG A 153 -0.24 -12.27 12.44
CA ARG A 153 0.41 -13.59 12.56
C ARG A 153 1.90 -13.56 12.25
N ASN A 154 2.35 -12.67 11.38
CA ASN A 154 3.76 -12.63 10.96
C ASN A 154 4.62 -11.63 11.73
N ASP A 155 4.01 -10.92 12.68
CA ASP A 155 4.64 -9.82 13.39
C ASP A 155 5.78 -10.24 14.33
N GLN A 156 5.69 -11.44 14.93
CA GLN A 156 6.71 -11.99 15.83
C GLN A 156 7.06 -11.09 17.04
N GLY A 157 6.23 -10.10 17.39
CA GLY A 157 6.44 -9.19 18.51
C GLY A 157 6.98 -7.81 18.12
N ASP A 158 7.21 -7.56 16.82
CA ASP A 158 7.76 -6.31 16.31
C ASP A 158 6.71 -5.22 16.03
N LEU A 159 5.41 -5.46 16.23
CA LEU A 159 4.32 -4.60 15.73
C LEU A 159 4.36 -3.23 16.35
N ILE A 160 4.49 -3.21 17.67
CA ILE A 160 4.51 -1.99 18.48
C ILE A 160 5.76 -1.18 18.09
N GLY A 161 6.93 -1.83 18.05
CA GLY A 161 8.17 -1.17 17.63
C GLY A 161 8.08 -0.61 16.21
N ARG A 162 7.45 -1.34 15.28
CA ARG A 162 7.22 -0.88 13.90
C ARG A 162 6.28 0.33 13.85
N LEU A 163 5.17 0.30 14.58
CA LEU A 163 4.23 1.41 14.70
C LEU A 163 4.92 2.65 15.29
N GLU A 164 5.72 2.49 16.34
CA GLU A 164 6.48 3.57 16.98
C GLU A 164 7.53 4.16 16.03
N ARG A 165 8.26 3.32 15.29
CA ARG A 165 9.23 3.78 14.28
C ARG A 165 8.54 4.57 13.17
N ALA A 166 7.42 4.08 12.66
CA ALA A 166 6.63 4.76 11.63
C ALA A 166 6.08 6.11 12.14
N ARG A 167 5.49 6.13 13.34
CA ARG A 167 4.99 7.34 14.00
C ARG A 167 6.11 8.37 14.25
N SER A 168 7.26 7.91 14.74
CA SER A 168 8.42 8.76 15.00
C SER A 168 8.94 9.44 13.74
N ALA A 169 8.92 8.75 12.60
CA ALA A 169 9.32 9.34 11.32
C ALA A 169 8.38 10.47 10.90
N LEU A 170 7.07 10.30 11.08
CA LEU A 170 6.07 11.35 10.81
C LEU A 170 6.29 12.57 11.71
N TYR A 171 6.57 12.36 13.01
CA TYR A 171 6.88 13.47 13.92
C TYR A 171 8.16 14.21 13.56
N ARG A 172 9.26 13.50 13.32
CA ARG A 172 10.54 14.13 12.92
C ARG A 172 10.41 14.95 11.65
N TYR A 173 9.64 14.46 10.68
CA TYR A 173 9.39 15.20 9.46
C TYR A 173 8.47 16.40 9.69
N SER A 174 7.43 16.27 10.52
CA SER A 174 6.60 17.40 10.94
C SER A 174 7.43 18.49 11.62
N ASP A 175 8.36 18.12 12.50
CA ASP A 175 9.22 19.07 13.20
C ASP A 175 10.19 19.75 12.23
N TYR A 176 10.78 19.00 11.30
CA TYR A 176 11.58 19.55 10.21
C TYR A 176 10.80 20.62 9.41
N LEU A 177 9.56 20.33 9.01
CA LEU A 177 8.74 21.30 8.26
C LEU A 177 8.45 22.58 9.07
N ARG A 178 8.33 22.48 10.39
CA ARG A 178 8.14 23.66 11.28
C ARG A 178 9.40 24.51 11.37
N GLU A 179 10.56 23.87 11.46
CA GLU A 179 11.86 24.55 11.55
C GLU A 179 12.18 25.32 10.26
N VAL A 180 11.94 24.70 9.09
CA VAL A 180 12.20 25.33 7.79
C VAL A 180 11.34 26.57 7.56
N ILE A 181 10.14 26.65 8.13
CA ILE A 181 9.26 27.84 8.02
C ILE A 181 9.67 28.95 8.98
N SER A 182 10.31 28.59 10.11
CA SER A 182 10.66 29.54 11.17
C SER A 182 12.01 30.22 10.96
N GLY A 183 12.82 29.74 10.01
CA GLY A 183 14.12 30.31 9.62
C GLY A 183 14.05 31.09 8.32
#